data_AF-D3ADB3-F1
#
_entry.id   AF-D3ADB3-F1
#
_cell.length_a   1.000
_cell.length_b   1.000
_cell.length_c   1.000
_cell.angle_alpha   90.00
_cell.angle_beta   90.00
_cell.angle_gamma   90.00
#
_symmetry.space_group_name_H-M   'P 1'
#
loop_
_entity.id
_entity.type
_entity.pdbx_description
1 polymer ?
#
loop_
_entity_poly.entity_id
_entity_poly.type
_entity_poly.pdbx_seq_one_letter_code
_entity_poly.pdbx_strand_id
1 'polypeptide(L)'
;MFLGLSAGGIIAAGVFAFLAIIGVFPRLIGKTRTNRHIFLYETVIIIGGVLGNVSDLYEFPLLMGGNMVLGIYGLAVGIFVGCLVMSLAETLKALPVISRRIHLAVGLQYLILSIGLGKLIGSLVYFSGNFGK
;
A
#
# COMPACT_ATOMS: atom_id res chain seq x y z
N MET A 1 20.09 11.80 15.44
CA MET A 1 20.45 10.54 14.73
C MET A 1 19.49 9.41 15.04
N PHE A 2 19.28 9.04 16.31
CA PHE A 2 18.33 7.97 16.70
C PHE A 2 16.89 8.20 16.20
N LEU A 3 16.34 9.40 16.35
CA LEU A 3 14.99 9.72 15.85
C LEU A 3 14.85 9.54 14.33
N GLY A 4 15.88 9.89 13.56
CA GLY A 4 15.89 9.71 12.10
C GLY A 4 15.95 8.24 11.69
N LEU A 5 16.76 7.44 12.39
CA LEU A 5 16.84 5.99 12.18
C LEU A 5 15.52 5.29 12.55
N SER A 6 14.91 5.67 13.67
CA SER A 6 13.61 5.14 14.09
C SER A 6 12.50 5.53 13.11
N ALA A 7 12.45 6.80 12.68
CA ALA A 7 11.48 7.26 11.70
C ALA A 7 11.64 6.55 10.35
N GLY A 8 12.87 6.46 9.83
CA GLY A 8 13.17 5.74 8.59
C GLY A 8 12.81 4.25 8.69
N GLY A 9 13.09 3.61 9.83
CA GLY A 9 12.71 2.22 10.09
C GLY A 9 11.20 2.00 10.07
N ILE A 10 10.42 2.88 10.72
CA ILE A 10 8.96 2.82 10.72
C ILE A 10 8.39 3.02 9.32
N ILE A 11 8.92 3.98 8.55
CA ILE A 11 8.46 4.25 7.18
C ILE A 11 8.76 3.05 6.28
N ALA A 12 9.99 2.52 6.32
CA ALA A 12 10.38 1.35 5.52
C ALA A 12 9.53 0.11 5.86
N ALA A 13 9.33 -0.16 7.16
CA ALA A 13 8.46 -1.25 7.61
C ALA A 13 7.01 -1.06 7.15
N GLY A 14 6.50 0.17 7.21
CA GLY A 14 5.15 0.52 6.75
C GLY A 14 4.95 0.28 5.25
N VAL A 15 5.89 0.73 4.41
CA VAL A 15 5.83 0.53 2.95
C VAL A 15 5.92 -0.96 2.61
N PHE A 16 6.82 -1.70 3.26
CA PHE A 16 6.96 -3.14 3.03
C PHE A 16 5.71 -3.91 3.44
N ALA A 17 5.17 -3.62 4.63
CA ALA A 17 3.92 -4.22 5.12
C ALA A 17 2.74 -3.93 4.19
N PHE A 18 2.62 -2.69 3.71
CA PHE A 18 1.59 -2.29 2.76
C PHE A 18 1.66 -3.10 1.46
N LEU A 19 2.84 -3.17 0.85
CA LEU A 19 3.05 -3.90 -0.41
C LEU A 19 2.80 -5.41 -0.25
N ALA A 20 3.17 -5.99 0.90
CA ALA A 20 2.96 -7.39 1.22
C ALA A 20 1.47 -7.72 1.45
N ILE A 21 0.76 -6.92 2.25
CA ILE A 21 -0.67 -7.13 2.57
C ILE A 21 -1.53 -6.98 1.32
N ILE A 22 -1.27 -5.97 0.49
CA ILE A 22 -2.04 -5.79 -0.74
C ILE A 22 -1.74 -6.91 -1.74
N GLY A 23 -0.61 -7.61 -1.62
CA GLY A 23 -0.30 -8.74 -2.49
C GLY A 23 0.32 -8.33 -3.83
N VAL A 24 0.90 -7.13 -3.93
CA VAL A 24 1.65 -6.70 -5.12
C VAL A 24 2.84 -7.64 -5.37
N PHE A 25 3.57 -7.96 -4.29
CA PHE A 25 4.69 -8.90 -4.29
C PHE A 25 4.31 -10.29 -4.85
N PRO A 26 3.38 -11.05 -4.24
CA PRO A 26 3.03 -12.39 -4.71
C PRO A 26 2.47 -12.39 -6.14
N ARG A 27 1.83 -11.30 -6.58
CA ARG A 27 1.29 -11.18 -7.95
C ARG A 27 2.36 -10.98 -9.00
N LEU A 28 3.34 -10.12 -8.74
CA LEU A 28 4.49 -9.95 -9.62
C LEU A 28 5.28 -11.26 -9.75
N ILE A 29 5.53 -11.93 -8.63
CA ILE A 29 6.22 -13.23 -8.58
C ILE A 29 5.41 -14.31 -9.32
N GLY A 30 4.09 -14.34 -9.11
CA GLY A 30 3.18 -15.29 -9.75
C GLY A 30 3.10 -15.12 -11.27
N LYS A 31 3.12 -13.87 -11.78
CA LYS A 31 3.07 -13.57 -13.21
C LYS A 31 4.36 -13.95 -13.93
N THR A 32 5.52 -13.75 -13.29
CA THR A 32 6.84 -14.05 -13.88
C THR A 32 7.28 -15.50 -13.65
N ARG A 33 6.46 -16.34 -12.99
CA ARG A 33 6.72 -17.77 -12.68
C ARG A 33 8.09 -18.06 -12.07
N THR A 34 8.71 -17.07 -11.43
CA THR A 34 10.06 -17.18 -10.88
C THR A 34 9.98 -17.22 -9.35
N ASN A 35 9.53 -18.36 -8.80
CA ASN A 35 9.41 -18.57 -7.36
C ASN A 35 10.76 -18.53 -6.61
N ARG A 36 11.89 -18.66 -7.33
CA ARG A 36 13.23 -18.79 -6.74
C ARG A 36 13.97 -17.46 -6.54
N HIS A 37 13.44 -16.33 -7.03
CA HIS A 37 14.11 -15.02 -6.96
C HIS A 37 13.30 -13.94 -6.24
N ILE A 38 12.69 -14.27 -5.09
CA ILE A 38 11.98 -13.32 -4.23
C ILE A 38 12.89 -12.14 -3.83
N PHE A 39 14.17 -12.44 -3.55
CA PHE A 39 15.19 -11.46 -3.17
C PHE A 39 15.47 -10.39 -4.23
N LEU A 40 15.33 -10.73 -5.53
CA LEU A 40 15.53 -9.76 -6.62
C LEU A 40 14.39 -8.73 -6.64
N TYR A 41 13.14 -9.15 -6.45
CA TYR A 41 11.99 -8.24 -6.41
C TYR A 41 12.08 -7.27 -5.23
N GLU A 42 12.46 -7.79 -4.07
CA GLU A 42 12.68 -6.98 -2.87
C GLU A 42 13.77 -5.93 -3.10
N THR A 43 14.92 -6.35 -3.65
CA THR A 43 16.04 -5.45 -3.94
C THR A 43 15.66 -4.38 -4.96
N VAL A 44 14.88 -4.71 -6.00
CA VAL A 44 14.40 -3.75 -7.00
C VAL A 44 13.45 -2.71 -6.38
N ILE A 45 12.58 -3.13 -5.46
CA ILE A 45 11.67 -2.21 -4.75
C ILE A 45 12.46 -1.29 -3.81
N ILE A 46 13.45 -1.83 -3.08
CA ILE A 46 14.33 -1.04 -2.21
C ILE A 46 15.10 0.00 -3.06
N ILE A 47 15.73 -0.42 -4.16
CA ILE A 47 16.46 0.47 -5.06
C ILE A 47 15.51 1.52 -5.67
N GLY A 48 14.30 1.13 -6.09
CA GLY A 48 13.30 2.05 -6.61
C GLY A 48 12.83 3.07 -5.56
N GLY A 49 12.64 2.65 -4.31
CA GLY A 49 12.30 3.54 -3.19
C GLY A 49 13.43 4.50 -2.85
N VAL A 50 14.68 4.04 -2.85
CA VAL A 50 15.86 4.89 -2.65
C VAL A 50 16.01 5.90 -3.79
N LEU A 51 15.90 5.46 -5.04
CA LEU A 51 15.95 6.35 -6.21
C LEU A 51 14.80 7.36 -6.21
N GLY A 52 13.59 6.94 -5.82
CA GLY A 52 12.43 7.83 -5.67
C GLY A 52 12.65 8.90 -4.61
N ASN A 53 13.16 8.51 -3.43
CA ASN A 53 13.52 9.46 -2.37
C ASN A 53 14.60 10.44 -2.82
N VAL A 54 15.64 9.96 -3.52
CA VAL A 54 16.69 10.83 -4.08
C VAL A 54 16.11 11.79 -5.12
N SER A 55 15.19 11.32 -5.98
CA SER A 55 14.54 12.17 -6.99
C SER A 55 13.66 13.26 -6.36
N ASP A 56 12.97 12.93 -5.27
CA ASP A 56 12.13 13.86 -4.50
C ASP A 56 12.97 14.92 -3.78
N LEU A 57 14.07 14.51 -3.14
CA LEU A 57 14.98 15.39 -2.39
C LEU A 57 15.73 16.39 -3.28
N TYR A 58 16.12 15.98 -4.48
CA TYR A 58 16.93 16.81 -5.37
C TYR A 58 16.12 17.81 -6.18
N GLU A 59 14.78 17.82 -6.06
CA GLU A 59 13.85 18.64 -6.87
C GLU A 59 14.41 18.83 -8.29
N PHE A 60 14.78 17.73 -8.96
CA PHE A 60 15.38 17.85 -10.27
C PHE A 60 14.38 18.63 -11.13
N PRO A 61 14.72 19.82 -11.64
CA PRO A 61 13.81 20.56 -12.48
C PRO A 61 13.47 19.60 -13.62
N LEU A 62 12.18 19.27 -13.73
CA LEU A 62 11.56 18.40 -14.73
C LEU A 62 11.74 18.90 -16.18
N LEU A 63 12.80 19.68 -16.43
CA LEU A 63 13.23 20.25 -17.69
C LEU A 63 14.21 19.35 -18.45
N MET A 64 14.91 18.43 -17.77
CA MET A 64 16.04 17.68 -18.36
C MET A 64 15.72 16.22 -18.74
N GLY A 65 14.45 15.80 -18.64
CA GLY A 65 13.99 14.47 -19.06
C GLY A 65 12.81 14.63 -20.00
N GLY A 66 13.06 14.64 -21.31
CA GLY A 66 12.01 14.84 -22.33
C GLY A 66 10.82 13.90 -22.21
N ASN A 67 9.76 14.15 -23.01
CA ASN A 67 8.48 13.41 -23.02
C ASN A 67 8.57 11.88 -22.87
N MET A 68 9.65 11.27 -23.32
CA MET A 68 9.88 9.82 -23.25
C MET A 68 10.08 9.32 -21.80
N VAL A 69 10.78 10.07 -20.94
CA VAL A 69 11.01 9.70 -19.53
C VAL A 69 9.71 9.79 -18.74
N LEU A 70 8.93 10.84 -18.96
CA LEU A 70 7.58 11.00 -18.41
C LEU A 70 6.64 9.88 -18.88
N GLY A 71 6.73 9.49 -20.15
CA GLY A 71 5.96 8.36 -20.69
C GLY A 71 6.30 7.02 -20.03
N ILE A 72 7.59 6.73 -19.84
CA ILE A 72 8.04 5.51 -19.15
C ILE A 72 7.60 5.52 -17.68
N TYR A 73 7.74 6.67 -17.00
CA TYR A 73 7.29 6.82 -15.62
C TYR A 73 5.77 6.63 -15.49
N GLY A 74 4.99 7.24 -16.38
CA GLY A 74 3.54 7.08 -16.44
C GLY A 74 3.12 5.63 -16.68
N LEU A 75 3.80 4.92 -17.58
CA LEU A 75 3.57 3.48 -17.80
C LEU A 75 3.91 2.65 -16.57
N ALA A 76 5.04 2.91 -15.90
CA ALA A 76 5.43 2.20 -14.70
C ALA A 76 4.41 2.39 -13.56
N VAL A 77 3.97 3.63 -13.34
CA VAL A 77 2.90 3.95 -12.37
C VAL A 77 1.59 3.28 -12.76
N GLY A 78 1.22 3.29 -14.04
CA GLY A 78 0.02 2.62 -14.54
C GLY A 78 0.01 1.11 -14.29
N ILE A 79 1.13 0.43 -14.54
CA ILE A 79 1.28 -1.01 -14.27
C ILE A 79 1.17 -1.27 -12.76
N PHE A 80 1.81 -0.44 -11.93
CA PHE A 80 1.75 -0.56 -10.48
C PHE A 80 0.33 -0.38 -9.93
N VAL A 81 -0.35 0.71 -10.31
CA VAL A 81 -1.74 0.98 -9.89
C VAL A 81 -2.70 -0.09 -10.43
N GLY A 82 -2.51 -0.55 -11.66
CA GLY A 82 -3.29 -1.66 -12.22
C GLY A 82 -3.15 -2.95 -11.41
N CYS A 83 -1.93 -3.27 -10.97
CA CYS A 83 -1.68 -4.41 -10.09
C CYS A 83 -2.36 -4.24 -8.72
N LEU A 84 -2.24 -3.05 -8.12
CA LEU A 84 -2.89 -2.70 -6.86
C LEU A 84 -4.41 -2.88 -6.92
N VAL A 85 -5.06 -2.25 -7.91
CA VAL A 85 -6.53 -2.29 -8.07
C VAL A 85 -7.01 -3.71 -8.30
N MET A 86 -6.31 -4.47 -9.15
CA MET A 86 -6.70 -5.87 -9.36
C MET A 86 -6.54 -6.69 -8.07
N SER A 87 -5.59 -6.34 -7.19
CA SER A 87 -5.31 -7.09 -5.95
C SER A 87 -6.32 -6.81 -4.88
N LEU A 88 -6.66 -5.54 -4.73
CA LEU A 88 -7.80 -5.13 -3.94
C LEU A 88 -9.08 -5.78 -4.46
N ALA A 89 -9.30 -5.86 -5.77
CA ALA A 89 -10.49 -6.52 -6.31
C ALA A 89 -10.58 -8.02 -5.96
N GLU A 90 -9.45 -8.73 -5.88
CA GLU A 90 -9.43 -10.14 -5.48
C GLU A 90 -9.71 -10.31 -3.98
N THR A 91 -9.07 -9.50 -3.13
CA THR A 91 -9.31 -9.54 -1.68
C THR A 91 -10.72 -9.07 -1.31
N LEU A 92 -11.24 -8.06 -2.00
CA LEU A 92 -12.62 -7.58 -1.85
C LEU A 92 -13.66 -8.62 -2.27
N LYS A 93 -13.38 -9.41 -3.31
CA LYS A 93 -14.25 -10.54 -3.70
C LYS A 93 -14.19 -11.69 -2.69
N ALA A 94 -13.05 -11.90 -2.04
CA ALA A 94 -12.89 -12.92 -1.02
C ALA A 94 -13.60 -12.55 0.30
N LEU A 95 -13.68 -11.27 0.65
CA LEU A 95 -14.36 -10.80 1.87
C LEU A 95 -15.80 -11.30 2.05
N PRO A 96 -16.74 -11.15 1.10
CA PRO A 96 -18.11 -11.65 1.25
C PRO A 96 -18.16 -13.18 1.29
N VAL A 97 -17.25 -13.87 0.60
CA VAL A 97 -17.14 -15.34 0.63
C VAL A 97 -16.73 -15.81 2.02
N ILE A 98 -15.72 -15.18 2.63
CA ILE A 98 -15.29 -15.47 4.00
C ILE A 98 -16.43 -15.15 4.97
N SER A 99 -17.11 -14.01 4.81
CA SER A 99 -18.27 -13.61 5.63
C SER A 99 -19.41 -14.65 5.58
N ARG A 100 -19.63 -15.28 4.42
CA ARG A 100 -20.62 -16.35 4.29
C ARG A 100 -20.13 -17.67 4.89
N ARG A 101 -18.83 -17.98 4.78
CA ARG A 101 -18.20 -19.19 5.36
C ARG A 101 -18.24 -19.21 6.88
N ILE A 102 -18.11 -18.07 7.54
CA ILE A 102 -18.29 -17.93 8.99
C ILE A 102 -19.76 -17.91 9.44
N HIS A 103 -20.71 -18.28 8.56
CA HIS A 103 -22.15 -18.29 8.82
C HIS A 103 -22.74 -16.93 9.27
N LEU A 104 -22.10 -15.80 8.91
CA LEU A 104 -22.67 -14.46 9.06
C LEU A 104 -23.63 -14.15 7.89
N ALA A 105 -24.68 -14.95 7.71
CA ALA A 105 -25.65 -14.79 6.63
C ALA A 105 -26.44 -13.45 6.67
N VAL A 106 -26.44 -12.77 7.82
CA VAL A 106 -27.04 -11.42 8.05
C VAL A 106 -25.95 -10.38 8.43
N GLY A 107 -24.68 -10.79 8.49
CA GLY A 107 -23.68 -10.11 9.30
C GLY A 107 -22.87 -9.01 8.62
N LEU A 108 -22.90 -8.89 7.28
CA LEU A 108 -22.10 -7.87 6.59
C LEU A 108 -22.57 -6.44 6.93
N GLN A 109 -23.88 -6.24 7.11
CA GLN A 109 -24.42 -4.99 7.64
C GLN A 109 -23.95 -4.71 9.07
N TYR A 110 -23.92 -5.72 9.95
CA TYR A 110 -23.39 -5.59 11.31
C TYR A 110 -21.89 -5.31 11.36
N LEU A 111 -21.11 -5.88 10.43
CA LEU A 111 -19.68 -5.58 10.29
C LEU A 111 -19.47 -4.12 9.92
N ILE A 112 -20.19 -3.63 8.91
CA ILE A 112 -20.13 -2.22 8.48
C ILE A 112 -20.59 -1.30 9.62
N LEU A 113 -21.68 -1.67 10.32
CA LEU A 113 -22.19 -0.91 11.47
C LEU A 113 -21.16 -0.86 12.61
N SER A 114 -20.51 -1.98 12.93
CA SER A 114 -19.47 -2.05 13.98
C SER A 114 -18.25 -1.20 13.62
N ILE A 115 -17.80 -1.24 12.37
CA ILE A 115 -16.72 -0.36 11.87
C ILE A 115 -17.15 1.12 11.96
N GLY A 116 -18.38 1.43 11.58
CA GLY A 116 -18.96 2.77 11.66
C GLY A 116 -19.04 3.28 13.10
N LEU A 117 -19.55 2.46 14.02
CA LEU A 117 -19.61 2.76 15.45
C LEU A 117 -18.23 2.93 16.06
N GLY A 118 -17.26 2.09 15.69
CA GLY A 118 -15.87 2.24 16.12
C GLY A 118 -15.26 3.58 15.69
N LYS A 119 -15.48 3.98 14.42
CA LYS A 119 -15.05 5.30 13.93
C LYS A 119 -15.77 6.46 14.62
N LEU A 120 -17.07 6.32 14.86
CA LEU A 120 -17.89 7.32 15.55
C LEU A 120 -17.44 7.50 16.99
N ILE A 121 -17.22 6.41 17.73
CA ILE A 121 -16.71 6.47 19.10
C ILE A 121 -15.30 7.07 19.11
N GLY A 122 -14.43 6.67 18.18
CA GLY A 122 -13.08 7.22 18.04
C GLY A 122 -13.08 8.73 17.78
N SER A 123 -13.96 9.24 16.91
CA SER A 123 -14.07 10.68 16.67
C SER A 123 -14.68 11.43 17.86
N LEU A 124 -15.64 10.81 18.55
CA LEU A 124 -16.28 11.40 19.73
C LEU A 124 -15.30 11.50 20.92
N VAL A 125 -14.46 10.49 21.13
CA VAL A 125 -13.38 10.51 22.13
C VAL A 125 -12.31 11.54 21.76
N TYR A 126 -11.90 11.60 20.49
CA TYR A 126 -10.94 12.60 20.02
C TYR A 126 -11.43 14.04 20.28
N PHE A 127 -12.72 14.30 20.01
CA PHE A 127 -13.31 15.62 20.20
C PHE A 127 -13.59 15.92 21.68
N SER A 128 -14.13 14.96 22.44
CA SER A 128 -14.41 15.12 23.87
C SER A 128 -13.15 15.21 24.72
N GLY A 129 -12.06 14.57 24.29
CA GLY A 129 -10.75 14.61 24.96
C GLY A 129 -9.95 15.88 24.70
N ASN A 130 -10.45 16.86 23.92
CA ASN A 130 -9.74 18.11 23.58
C ASN A 130 -8.31 17.91 23.03
N PHE A 131 -8.00 16.77 22.39
CA PHE A 131 -6.69 16.48 21.77
C PHE A 131 -6.39 17.36 20.53
N GLY A 132 -7.28 18.30 20.20
CA GLY A 132 -7.11 19.29 19.14
C GLY A 132 -6.67 20.68 19.60
N LYS A 133 -6.09 20.81 20.81
CA LYS A 133 -5.33 22.00 21.24
C LYS A 133 -3.87 21.64 21.45
#